data_AF-A0A349CK02-F1
#
_entry.id   AF-A0A349CK02-F1
#
_cell.length_a   1.000
_cell.length_b   1.000
_cell.length_c   1.000
_cell.angle_alpha   90.00
_cell.angle_beta   90.00
_cell.angle_gamma   90.00
#
_symmetry.space_group_name_H-M   'P 1'
#
loop_
_entity.id
_entity.type
_entity.pdbx_description
1 polymer ?
#
loop_
_entity_poly.entity_id
_entity_poly.type
_entity_poly.pdbx_seq_one_letter_code
_entity_poly.pdbx_strand_id
1 'polypeptide(L)'
;MIKIGVDPTIFSIGPFHFAWYGLAVALGIMFVVFWASYEIKKGARISYDNLLMGAIVGIPSGIIGARLVHVIDRWEYYSQNLGQIIGGDGLSIYGGILGALLGIWIYSRYSKLNFGHLLDVVAPGIA
;
A
#
# COMPACT_ATOMS: atom_id res chain seq x y z
N MET A 1 -14.26 -24.46 -17.71
CA MET A 1 -14.05 -23.20 -16.96
C MET A 1 -14.91 -23.25 -15.71
N ILE A 2 -14.30 -23.30 -14.53
CA ILE A 2 -15.03 -23.27 -13.27
C ILE A 2 -15.61 -21.86 -13.12
N LYS A 3 -16.94 -21.72 -13.15
CA LYS A 3 -17.60 -20.45 -12.85
C LYS A 3 -17.75 -20.36 -11.34
N ILE A 4 -16.98 -19.49 -10.72
CA ILE A 4 -17.15 -19.14 -9.31
C ILE A 4 -18.37 -18.20 -9.26
N GLY A 5 -19.43 -18.58 -8.56
CA GLY A 5 -20.68 -17.82 -8.46
C GLY A 5 -20.59 -16.54 -7.62
N VAL A 6 -19.40 -15.96 -7.48
CA VAL A 6 -19.12 -14.77 -6.68
C VAL A 6 -18.74 -13.65 -7.63
N ASP A 7 -19.51 -12.56 -7.60
CA ASP A 7 -19.19 -11.34 -8.33
C ASP A 7 -17.93 -10.69 -7.71
N PRO A 8 -16.87 -10.40 -8.49
CA PRO A 8 -15.68 -9.73 -7.97
C PRO A 8 -15.93 -8.28 -7.53
N THR A 9 -17.06 -7.68 -7.93
CA THR A 9 -17.48 -6.33 -7.57
C THR A 9 -18.53 -6.36 -6.45
N ILE A 10 -18.37 -5.46 -5.48
CA ILE A 10 -19.32 -5.30 -4.37
C ILE A 10 -20.52 -4.49 -4.87
N PHE A 11 -20.22 -3.33 -5.46
CA PHE A 11 -21.19 -2.44 -6.08
C PHE A 11 -20.46 -1.56 -7.11
N SER A 12 -21.23 -1.02 -8.04
CA SER A 12 -20.74 -0.12 -9.09
C SER A 12 -21.52 1.19 -9.04
N ILE A 13 -20.81 2.32 -9.03
CA ILE A 13 -21.39 3.66 -9.12
C ILE A 13 -20.89 4.28 -10.43
N GLY A 14 -21.68 4.17 -11.49
CA GLY A 14 -21.28 4.63 -12.82
C GLY A 14 -20.02 3.90 -13.32
N PRO A 15 -18.95 4.60 -13.73
CA PRO A 15 -17.71 3.99 -14.19
C PRO A 15 -16.81 3.47 -13.06
N PHE A 16 -17.17 3.70 -11.79
CA PHE A 16 -16.38 3.26 -10.65
C PHE A 16 -16.87 1.91 -10.13
N HIS A 17 -16.01 0.90 -10.24
CA HIS A 17 -16.26 -0.44 -9.74
C HIS A 17 -15.54 -0.65 -8.42
N PHE A 18 -16.30 -0.90 -7.35
CA PHE A 18 -15.73 -1.20 -6.04
C PHE A 18 -15.53 -2.70 -5.91
N ALA A 19 -14.29 -3.17 -5.96
CA ALA A 19 -13.95 -4.59 -5.94
C ALA A 19 -13.69 -5.12 -4.52
N TRP A 20 -14.04 -6.39 -4.26
CA TRP A 20 -13.75 -7.08 -2.99
C TRP A 20 -12.26 -7.04 -2.63
N TYR A 21 -11.39 -7.17 -3.64
CA TYR A 21 -9.95 -7.10 -3.44
C TYR A 21 -9.50 -5.76 -2.87
N GLY A 22 -10.04 -4.64 -3.37
CA GLY A 22 -9.71 -3.31 -2.87
C GLY A 22 -10.15 -3.12 -1.41
N LEU A 23 -11.33 -3.65 -1.05
CA LEU A 23 -11.80 -3.65 0.33
C LEU A 23 -10.86 -4.47 1.24
N ALA A 24 -10.45 -5.67 0.80
CA ALA A 24 -9.54 -6.52 1.57
C ALA A 24 -8.19 -5.81 1.82
N VAL A 25 -7.63 -5.14 0.82
CA VAL A 25 -6.39 -4.36 0.96
C VAL A 25 -6.58 -3.21 1.96
N ALA A 26 -7.69 -2.46 1.85
CA ALA A 26 -7.98 -1.37 2.77
C ALA A 26 -8.12 -1.83 4.22
N LEU A 27 -8.80 -2.96 4.45
CA LEU A 27 -8.92 -3.58 5.77
C LEU A 27 -7.57 -4.07 6.31
N GLY A 28 -6.71 -4.64 5.46
CA GLY A 28 -5.36 -5.05 5.84
C GLY A 28 -4.51 -3.85 6.30
N ILE A 29 -4.51 -2.76 5.53
CA ILE A 29 -3.81 -1.52 5.91
C ILE A 29 -4.35 -0.99 7.24
N MET A 30 -5.67 -0.98 7.41
CA MET A 30 -6.33 -0.53 8.63
C MET A 30 -5.91 -1.40 9.82
N PHE A 31 -5.88 -2.72 9.67
CA PHE A 31 -5.43 -3.66 10.70
C PHE A 31 -3.98 -3.41 11.12
N VAL A 32 -3.07 -3.20 10.17
CA VAL A 32 -1.66 -2.89 10.43
C VAL A 32 -1.52 -1.61 11.27
N VAL A 33 -2.25 -0.55 10.93
CA VAL A 33 -2.21 0.71 11.68
C VAL A 33 -2.79 0.52 13.09
N PHE A 34 -3.88 -0.23 13.23
CA PHE A 34 -4.46 -0.55 14.54
C PHE A 34 -3.50 -1.37 15.40
N TRP A 35 -2.85 -2.38 14.82
CA TRP A 35 -1.85 -3.20 15.48
C TRP A 35 -0.67 -2.37 15.98
N ALA A 36 -0.07 -1.55 15.11
CA ALA A 36 1.03 -0.69 15.48
C ALA A 36 0.62 0.34 16.56
N SER A 37 -0.61 0.86 16.50
CA SER A 37 -1.15 1.75 17.53
C SER A 37 -1.31 1.05 18.88
N TYR A 38 -1.73 -0.22 18.87
CA TYR A 38 -1.83 -1.05 20.06
C TYR A 38 -0.45 -1.32 20.68
N GLU A 39 0.56 -1.58 19.86
CA GLU A 39 1.93 -1.80 20.32
C GLU A 39 2.59 -0.52 20.88
N ILE A 40 2.28 0.65 20.31
CA ILE A 40 2.64 1.95 20.89
C ILE A 40 2.03 2.12 22.28
N LYS A 41 0.75 1.77 22.47
CA LYS A 41 0.10 1.81 23.78
C LYS A 41 0.73 0.84 24.79
N LYS A 42 1.34 -0.25 24.34
CA LYS A 42 2.09 -1.20 25.17
C LYS A 42 3.49 -0.73 25.57
N GLY A 43 3.97 0.37 24.99
CA GLY A 43 5.26 0.97 25.34
C GLY A 43 6.32 0.89 24.24
N ALA A 44 5.95 0.61 22.99
CA ALA A 44 6.88 0.78 21.88
C ALA A 44 7.38 2.23 21.81
N ARG A 45 8.66 2.42 21.49
CA ARG A 45 9.32 3.74 21.52
C ARG A 45 9.06 4.52 20.22
N ILE A 46 7.79 4.63 19.84
CA ILE A 46 7.33 5.31 18.63
C ILE A 46 6.13 6.18 19.01
N SER A 47 6.12 7.45 18.58
CA SER A 47 4.95 8.31 18.75
C SER A 47 3.84 7.90 17.79
N TYR A 48 2.58 8.01 18.24
CA TYR A 48 1.41 7.83 17.40
C TYR A 48 1.43 8.75 16.16
N ASP A 49 1.92 9.99 16.32
CA ASP A 49 2.03 10.95 15.20
C ASP A 49 3.00 10.45 14.12
N ASN A 50 4.12 9.84 14.54
CA ASN A 50 5.11 9.30 13.62
C ASN A 50 4.59 8.06 12.88
N LEU A 51 3.78 7.23 13.55
CA LEU A 51 3.10 6.11 12.92
C LEU A 51 2.12 6.60 11.85
N LEU A 52 1.26 7.56 12.18
CA LEU A 52 0.28 8.12 11.25
C LEU A 52 0.96 8.80 10.06
N MET A 53 2.00 9.60 10.30
CA MET A 53 2.78 10.22 9.23
C MET A 53 3.48 9.17 8.36
N GLY A 54 4.00 8.10 8.97
CA GLY A 54 4.53 6.94 8.25
C GLY A 54 3.50 6.29 7.33
N ALA A 55 2.25 6.12 7.78
CA ALA A 55 1.16 5.61 6.95
C ALA A 55 0.75 6.59 5.84
N ILE A 56 0.66 7.88 6.16
CA ILE A 56 0.32 8.96 5.21
C ILE A 56 1.38 9.06 4.10
N VAL A 57 2.64 8.78 4.37
CA VAL A 57 3.71 8.74 3.35
C VAL A 57 3.75 7.38 2.65
N GLY A 58 3.67 6.28 3.42
CA GLY A 58 3.86 4.92 2.94
C GLY A 58 2.76 4.42 2.01
N ILE A 59 1.49 4.78 2.26
CA ILE A 59 0.37 4.36 1.43
C ILE A 59 0.46 4.99 0.02
N PRO A 60 0.60 6.33 -0.13
CA PRO A 60 0.78 6.94 -1.45
C PRO A 60 2.07 6.49 -2.13
N SER A 61 3.19 6.38 -1.41
CA SER A 61 4.45 5.91 -2.02
C SER A 61 4.35 4.47 -2.50
N GLY A 62 3.60 3.62 -1.78
CA GLY A 62 3.24 2.27 -2.21
C GLY A 62 2.42 2.29 -3.50
N ILE A 63 1.36 3.09 -3.57
CA ILE A 63 0.54 3.18 -4.81
C ILE A 63 1.39 3.64 -5.99
N ILE A 64 2.26 4.64 -5.80
CA ILE A 64 3.18 5.11 -6.83
C ILE A 64 4.15 4.00 -7.25
N GLY A 65 4.78 3.32 -6.29
CA GLY A 65 5.70 2.21 -6.58
C GLY A 65 5.01 1.04 -7.29
N ALA A 66 3.79 0.70 -6.88
CA ALA A 66 2.97 -0.33 -7.50
C ALA A 66 2.70 -0.01 -8.97
N ARG A 67 2.44 1.26 -9.27
CA ARG A 67 2.22 1.72 -10.64
C ARG A 67 3.51 1.69 -11.47
N LEU A 68 4.60 2.22 -10.92
CA LEU A 68 5.89 2.27 -11.60
C LEU A 68 6.38 0.87 -12.00
N VAL A 69 6.37 -0.08 -11.06
CA VAL A 69 6.80 -1.46 -11.36
C VAL A 69 5.85 -2.13 -12.36
N HIS A 70 4.53 -1.91 -12.25
CA HIS A 70 3.58 -2.45 -13.24
C HIS A 70 3.85 -1.93 -14.67
N VAL A 71 4.19 -0.66 -14.80
CA VAL A 71 4.52 -0.05 -16.10
C VAL A 71 5.83 -0.59 -16.65
N ILE A 72 6.83 -0.82 -15.79
CA ILE A 72 8.10 -1.44 -16.16
C ILE A 72 7.89 -2.88 -16.62
N ASP A 73 7.10 -3.68 -15.87
CA ASP A 73 6.80 -5.07 -16.21
C ASP A 73 6.07 -5.19 -17.55
N ARG A 74 5.28 -4.18 -17.94
CA ARG A 74 4.55 -4.12 -19.20
C ARG A 74 5.09 -3.06 -20.16
N TRP A 75 6.40 -2.82 -20.14
CA TRP A 75 7.00 -1.73 -20.90
C TRP A 75 6.73 -1.81 -22.41
N GLU A 76 6.70 -3.02 -22.99
CA GLU A 76 6.36 -3.21 -24.41
C GLU A 76 4.99 -2.60 -24.77
N TYR A 77 4.00 -2.75 -23.89
CA TYR A 77 2.67 -2.16 -24.08
C TYR A 77 2.66 -0.64 -23.86
N TYR A 78 3.26 -0.19 -22.75
CA TYR A 78 3.22 1.22 -22.36
C TYR A 78 4.10 2.12 -23.22
N SER A 79 5.18 1.59 -23.79
CA SER A 79 6.03 2.32 -24.76
C SER A 79 5.25 2.76 -26.00
N GLN A 80 4.19 2.02 -26.36
CA GLN A 80 3.28 2.34 -27.46
C GLN A 80 2.03 3.11 -27.01
N ASN A 81 1.77 3.19 -25.70
CA ASN A 81 0.55 3.75 -25.11
C ASN A 81 0.87 4.67 -23.92
N LEU A 82 1.76 5.66 -24.13
CA LEU A 82 2.28 6.53 -23.07
C LEU A 82 1.19 7.24 -22.25
N GLY A 83 0.07 7.63 -22.89
CA GLY A 83 -1.06 8.27 -22.21
C GLY A 83 -1.74 7.39 -21.15
N GLN A 84 -1.55 6.07 -21.20
CA GLN A 84 -2.16 5.13 -20.27
C GLN A 84 -1.28 4.89 -19.02
N ILE A 85 -0.06 5.43 -18.96
CA ILE A 85 0.85 5.25 -17.82
C ILE A 85 0.22 5.75 -16.52
N ILE A 86 -0.56 6.84 -16.57
CA ILE A 86 -1.23 7.44 -15.40
C ILE A 86 -2.64 6.82 -15.19
N GLY A 87 -3.08 5.92 -16.06
CA GLY A 87 -4.37 5.24 -15.96
C GLY A 87 -4.53 4.43 -14.66
N GLY A 88 -5.79 4.23 -14.26
CA GLY A 88 -6.15 3.55 -13.00
C GLY A 88 -6.05 2.02 -13.02
N ASP A 89 -5.79 1.41 -14.18
CA ASP A 89 -5.85 -0.05 -14.32
C ASP A 89 -4.48 -0.71 -14.17
N GLY A 90 -4.35 -1.59 -13.17
CA GLY A 90 -3.17 -2.43 -12.96
C GLY A 90 -2.16 -1.84 -11.96
N LEU A 91 -1.89 -2.62 -10.91
CA LEU A 91 -0.94 -2.31 -9.84
C LEU A 91 -0.13 -3.56 -9.52
N SER A 92 1.19 -3.43 -9.41
CA SER A 92 2.07 -4.52 -9.00
C SER A 92 2.18 -4.56 -7.47
N ILE A 93 1.87 -5.70 -6.86
CA ILE A 93 2.01 -5.89 -5.40
C ILE A 93 3.47 -5.69 -4.97
N TYR A 94 4.42 -6.23 -5.73
CA TYR A 94 5.85 -6.06 -5.45
C TYR A 94 6.27 -4.59 -5.48
N GLY A 95 5.78 -3.84 -6.48
CA GLY A 95 5.99 -2.38 -6.53
C GLY A 95 5.35 -1.66 -5.36
N GLY A 96 4.18 -2.12 -4.90
CA GLY A 96 3.51 -1.58 -3.71
C GLY A 96 4.34 -1.70 -2.45
N ILE A 97 4.87 -2.89 -2.21
CA ILE A 97 5.73 -3.18 -1.05
C ILE A 97 7.01 -2.36 -1.13
N LEU A 98 7.70 -2.36 -2.29
CA LEU A 98 8.93 -1.61 -2.48
C LEU A 98 8.70 -0.09 -2.34
N GLY A 99 7.62 0.43 -2.93
CA GLY A 99 7.26 1.85 -2.85
C GLY A 99 6.92 2.30 -1.43
N ALA A 100 6.17 1.48 -0.69
CA ALA A 100 5.85 1.75 0.71
C ALA A 100 7.11 1.75 1.58
N LEU A 101 7.97 0.73 1.44
CA LEU A 101 9.24 0.63 2.16
C LEU A 101 10.16 1.82 1.88
N LEU A 102 10.30 2.21 0.61
CA LEU A 102 11.12 3.37 0.22
C LEU A 102 10.56 4.67 0.80
N GLY A 103 9.25 4.90 0.70
CA GLY A 103 8.63 6.11 1.26
C GLY A 103 8.77 6.21 2.78
N ILE A 104 8.53 5.12 3.50
CA ILE A 104 8.70 5.06 4.95
C ILE A 104 10.16 5.21 5.35
N TRP A 105 11.09 4.62 4.59
CA TRP A 105 12.53 4.78 4.82
C TRP A 105 12.96 6.24 4.66
N ILE A 106 12.57 6.89 3.56
CA ILE A 106 12.83 8.31 3.30
C ILE A 106 12.28 9.17 4.45
N TYR A 107 11.00 8.97 4.81
CA TYR A 107 10.37 9.67 5.93
C TYR A 107 11.12 9.46 7.25
N SER A 108 11.51 8.22 7.56
CA SER A 108 12.25 7.89 8.78
C SER A 108 13.59 8.62 8.84
N ARG A 109 14.28 8.80 7.71
CA ARG A 109 15.53 9.57 7.63
C ARG A 109 15.31 11.06 7.90
N TYR A 110 14.25 11.66 7.34
CA TYR A 110 13.92 13.06 7.60
C TYR A 110 13.48 13.33 9.04
N SER A 111 12.68 12.43 9.61
CA SER A 111 12.15 12.53 10.97
C SER A 111 13.10 12.00 12.05
N LYS A 112 14.32 11.59 11.68
CA LYS A 112 15.33 11.00 12.58
C LYS A 112 14.82 9.80 13.39
N LEU A 113 13.91 9.03 12.79
CA LEU A 113 13.34 7.82 13.37
C LEU A 113 14.23 6.61 13.05
N ASN A 114 14.26 5.67 13.97
CA ASN A 114 14.87 4.37 13.70
C ASN A 114 13.92 3.56 12.82
N PHE A 115 14.23 3.51 11.52
CA PHE A 115 13.46 2.76 10.52
C PHE A 115 13.31 1.27 10.90
N GLY A 116 14.38 0.64 11.41
CA GLY A 116 14.33 -0.76 11.84
C GLY A 116 13.32 -0.97 12.97
N HIS A 117 13.33 -0.08 13.98
CA HIS A 117 12.36 -0.16 15.08
C HIS A 117 10.92 0.04 14.60
N LEU A 118 10.69 0.95 13.63
CA LEU A 118 9.38 1.14 13.02
C LEU A 118 8.92 -0.13 12.28
N LEU A 119 9.82 -0.76 11.51
CA LEU A 119 9.51 -2.03 10.85
C LEU A 119 9.21 -3.14 11.85
N ASP A 120 9.97 -3.27 12.93
CA ASP A 120 9.77 -4.31 13.96
C ASP A 120 8.39 -4.20 14.61
N VAL A 121 7.90 -2.98 14.86
CA VAL A 121 6.57 -2.74 15.43
C VAL A 121 5.45 -3.11 14.45
N VAL A 122 5.67 -2.86 13.16
CA VAL A 122 4.66 -3.04 12.11
C VAL A 122 4.65 -4.48 11.58
N ALA A 123 5.78 -5.16 11.54
CA ALA A 123 5.97 -6.50 10.95
C ALA A 123 4.93 -7.54 11.39
N PRO A 124 4.60 -7.68 12.68
CA PRO A 124 3.61 -8.67 13.12
C PRO A 124 2.19 -8.38 12.61
N GLY A 125 1.87 -7.12 12.30
CA GLY A 125 0.57 -6.75 11.75
C GLY A 125 0.44 -7.03 10.24
N ILE A 126 1.54 -7.32 9.55
CA ILE A 126 1.58 -7.62 8.11
C ILE A 126 1.34 -9.10 7.82
N ALA A 127 1.62 -9.98 8.79
CA ALA A 127 1.47 -11.44 8.67
C ALA A 127 0.00 -11.89 8.80
#